data_AF-V9XZU9-F1
#
_entry.id   AF-V9XZU9-F1
#
_cell.length_a   1.000
_cell.length_b   1.000
_cell.length_c   1.000
_cell.angle_alpha   90.00
_cell.angle_beta   90.00
_cell.angle_gamma   90.00
#
_symmetry.space_group_name_H-M   'P 1'
#
loop_
_entity.id
_entity.type
_entity.pdbx_description
1 polymer ?
#
loop_
_entity_poly.entity_id
_entity_poly.type
_entity_poly.pdbx_seq_one_letter_code
_entity_poly.pdbx_strand_id
1 'polypeptide(L)'
;MDEAPSEIAFEVPNLPPLKNEAKSMLATGHIHAERVRVLLAAAGEAVRRTGWTPTIADISVELVIRGPGSPPGDGTNYLGGIGDVLQAKTNTYNLDLTYLGELRDVALFVNDRQISRITYRREPAEQWSYSVRVSLVHQPSSATT
;
A
#
# COMPACT_ATOMS: atom_id res chain seq x y z
N MET A 1 -5.44 1.30 28.50
CA MET A 1 -6.21 1.51 27.27
C MET A 1 -5.15 1.79 26.24
N ASP A 2 -4.77 0.78 25.47
CA ASP A 2 -3.75 0.97 24.44
C ASP A 2 -4.35 1.87 23.35
N GLU A 3 -3.66 2.95 23.05
CA GLU A 3 -4.04 3.89 22.01
C GLU A 3 -3.94 3.18 20.65
N ALA A 4 -4.94 3.37 19.78
CA ALA A 4 -4.90 2.79 18.45
C ALA A 4 -3.69 3.33 17.68
N PRO A 5 -2.97 2.49 16.90
CA PRO A 5 -1.79 2.94 16.19
C PRO A 5 -2.15 4.05 15.19
N SER A 6 -1.40 5.15 15.20
CA SER A 6 -1.55 6.27 14.26
C SER A 6 -0.73 6.09 12.98
N GLU A 7 0.14 5.07 12.93
CA GLU A 7 0.88 4.68 11.73
C GLU A 7 1.13 3.16 11.64
N ILE A 8 1.41 2.72 10.41
CA ILE A 8 1.89 1.37 10.08
C ILE A 8 2.98 1.47 9.01
N ALA A 9 4.07 0.72 9.19
CA ALA A 9 5.17 0.68 8.23
C ALA A 9 5.68 -0.75 8.03
N PHE A 10 6.15 -1.03 6.82
CA PHE A 10 6.76 -2.31 6.46
C PHE A 10 7.67 -2.17 5.25
N GLU A 11 8.62 -3.11 5.13
CA GLU A 11 9.51 -3.26 3.98
C GLU A 11 9.13 -4.49 3.18
N VAL A 12 9.33 -4.40 1.87
CA VAL A 12 8.98 -5.41 0.89
C VAL A 12 10.15 -5.61 -0.07
N PRO A 13 10.59 -6.86 -0.31
CA PRO A 13 11.62 -7.13 -1.30
C PRO A 13 11.11 -6.91 -2.73
N ASN A 14 12.04 -6.67 -3.66
CA ASN A 14 11.79 -6.38 -5.07
C ASN A 14 11.06 -5.04 -5.29
N LEU A 15 10.51 -4.85 -6.50
CA LEU A 15 9.80 -3.64 -6.88
C LEU A 15 8.31 -3.72 -6.51
N PRO A 16 7.65 -2.58 -6.24
CA PRO A 16 6.22 -2.56 -6.03
C PRO A 16 5.43 -3.01 -7.27
N PRO A 17 4.14 -3.38 -7.10
CA PRO A 17 3.24 -3.58 -8.23
C PRO A 17 3.01 -2.26 -8.96
N LEU A 18 2.99 -2.29 -10.30
CA LEU A 18 2.81 -1.12 -11.15
C LEU A 18 1.38 -1.08 -11.70
N LYS A 19 0.71 0.07 -11.59
CA LYS A 19 -0.58 0.31 -12.25
C LYS A 19 -0.33 0.89 -13.64
N ASN A 20 -0.10 0.04 -14.63
CA ASN A 20 0.20 0.44 -16.02
C ASN A 20 -0.67 -0.26 -17.08
N GLU A 21 -1.64 -1.06 -16.65
CA GLU A 21 -2.55 -1.81 -17.53
C GLU A 21 -4.02 -1.49 -17.21
N ALA A 22 -4.91 -1.76 -18.18
CA ALA A 22 -6.35 -1.60 -18.01
C ALA A 22 -7.00 -2.69 -17.14
N LYS A 23 -6.27 -3.78 -16.85
CA LYS A 23 -6.75 -4.88 -16.00
C LYS A 23 -6.57 -4.53 -14.53
N SER A 24 -7.49 -4.98 -13.68
CA SER A 24 -7.35 -4.79 -12.24
C SER A 24 -6.07 -5.43 -11.72
N MET A 25 -5.35 -4.71 -10.84
CA MET A 25 -4.14 -5.16 -10.16
C MET A 25 -4.33 -6.49 -9.42
N LEU A 26 -5.56 -6.82 -9.00
CA LEU A 26 -5.89 -8.01 -8.22
C LEU A 26 -6.34 -9.22 -9.08
N ALA A 27 -6.24 -9.14 -10.41
CA ALA A 27 -6.63 -10.26 -11.27
C ALA A 27 -5.57 -11.38 -11.24
N THR A 28 -6.00 -12.64 -11.14
CA THR A 28 -5.16 -13.86 -11.11
C THR A 28 -4.14 -13.97 -12.25
N GLY A 29 -4.43 -13.33 -13.40
CA GLY A 29 -3.55 -13.30 -14.57
C GLY A 29 -2.75 -12.01 -14.76
N HIS A 30 -2.72 -11.09 -13.77
CA HIS A 30 -1.94 -9.87 -13.88
C HIS A 30 -0.45 -10.20 -13.83
N ILE A 31 0.37 -9.52 -14.64
CA ILE A 31 1.84 -9.66 -14.65
C ILE A 31 2.51 -9.32 -13.30
N HIS A 32 1.73 -8.77 -12.36
CA HIS A 32 2.18 -8.38 -11.03
C HIS A 32 1.56 -9.19 -9.90
N ALA A 33 0.86 -10.29 -10.20
CA ALA A 33 0.18 -11.11 -9.19
C ALA A 33 1.12 -11.52 -8.03
N GLU A 34 2.38 -11.89 -8.32
CA GLU A 34 3.34 -12.21 -7.28
C GLU A 34 3.77 -10.98 -6.46
N ARG A 35 3.96 -9.82 -7.09
CA ARG A 35 4.27 -8.56 -6.37
C ARG A 35 3.12 -8.15 -5.46
N VAL A 36 1.87 -8.35 -5.90
CA VAL A 36 0.66 -8.14 -5.10
C VAL A 36 0.65 -9.06 -3.89
N ARG A 37 0.92 -10.36 -4.08
CA ARG A 37 0.97 -11.34 -2.99
C ARG A 37 2.03 -10.98 -1.95
N VAL A 38 3.22 -10.62 -2.40
CA VAL A 38 4.35 -10.23 -1.53
C VAL A 38 4.04 -8.94 -0.76
N LEU A 39 3.42 -7.94 -1.40
CA LEU A 39 2.94 -6.73 -0.75
C LEU A 39 1.89 -7.02 0.34
N LEU A 40 0.86 -7.80 0.01
CA LEU A 40 -0.21 -8.15 0.96
C LEU A 40 0.33 -8.98 2.14
N ALA A 41 1.29 -9.87 1.89
CA ALA A 41 1.92 -10.65 2.95
C ALA A 41 2.69 -9.75 3.94
N ALA A 42 3.49 -8.81 3.45
CA ALA A 42 4.22 -7.87 4.28
C ALA A 42 3.28 -6.94 5.07
N ALA A 43 2.22 -6.44 4.42
CA ALA A 43 1.20 -5.62 5.07
C ALA A 43 0.42 -6.41 6.13
N GLY A 44 0.03 -7.65 5.84
CA GLY A 44 -0.70 -8.51 6.79
C GLY A 44 0.14 -8.84 8.03
N GLU A 45 1.44 -9.07 7.85
CA GLU A 45 2.35 -9.24 8.99
C GLU A 45 2.49 -7.95 9.80
N ALA A 46 2.59 -6.79 9.15
CA ALA A 46 2.63 -5.51 9.85
C ALA A 46 1.33 -5.25 10.64
N VAL A 47 0.17 -5.56 10.06
CA VAL A 47 -1.14 -5.47 10.73
C VAL A 47 -1.19 -6.33 11.99
N ARG A 48 -0.72 -7.60 11.91
CA ARG A 48 -0.66 -8.49 13.07
C ARG A 48 0.24 -7.94 14.19
N ARG A 49 1.37 -7.34 13.84
CA ARG A 49 2.32 -6.79 14.82
C ARG A 49 1.82 -5.50 15.47
N THR A 50 1.15 -4.63 14.73
CA THR A 50 0.76 -3.29 15.22
C THR A 50 -0.66 -3.22 15.74
N GLY A 51 -1.51 -4.20 15.41
CA GLY A 51 -2.94 -4.12 15.68
C GLY A 51 -3.67 -3.08 14.79
N TRP A 52 -3.05 -2.65 13.69
CA TRP A 52 -3.66 -1.70 12.75
C TRP A 52 -4.98 -2.23 12.22
N THR A 53 -6.00 -1.37 12.18
CA THR A 53 -7.30 -1.67 11.57
C THR A 53 -7.52 -0.78 10.35
N PRO A 54 -8.15 -1.28 9.27
CA PRO A 54 -8.46 -0.46 8.11
C PRO A 54 -9.21 0.81 8.52
N THR A 55 -8.63 1.98 8.19
CA THR A 55 -9.19 3.27 8.59
C THR A 55 -10.08 3.89 7.51
N ILE A 56 -11.02 4.74 7.92
CA ILE A 56 -11.81 5.63 7.06
C ILE A 56 -11.28 7.08 7.06
N ALA A 57 -10.31 7.39 7.91
CA ALA A 57 -9.73 8.74 8.02
C ALA A 57 -8.82 9.06 6.83
N ASP A 58 -8.52 10.34 6.64
CA ASP A 58 -7.49 10.78 5.70
C ASP A 58 -6.11 10.24 6.11
N ILE A 59 -5.34 9.79 5.12
CA ILE A 59 -4.03 9.18 5.33
C ILE A 59 -2.93 9.84 4.51
N SER A 60 -1.72 9.75 5.03
CA SER A 60 -0.50 10.00 4.28
C SER A 60 0.14 8.67 3.89
N VAL A 61 0.63 8.59 2.65
CA VAL A 61 1.42 7.46 2.16
C VAL A 61 2.83 7.92 1.86
N GLU A 62 3.81 7.30 2.51
CA GLU A 62 5.21 7.40 2.15
C GLU A 62 5.67 6.13 1.43
N LEU A 63 6.25 6.30 0.25
CA LEU A 63 6.88 5.25 -0.54
C LEU A 63 8.35 5.57 -0.75
N VAL A 64 9.22 4.68 -0.30
CA VAL A 64 10.66 4.74 -0.59
C VAL A 64 11.04 3.53 -1.41
N ILE A 65 11.53 3.73 -2.63
CA ILE A 65 12.05 2.66 -3.49
C ILE A 65 13.58 2.66 -3.39
N ARG A 66 14.16 1.50 -3.14
CA ARG A 66 15.60 1.28 -3.04
C ARG A 66 16.09 0.41 -4.18
N GLY A 67 17.24 0.72 -4.78
CA GLY A 67 17.87 -0.16 -5.76
C GLY A 67 19.03 0.45 -6.54
N PRO A 68 19.61 -0.31 -7.48
CA PRO A 68 20.89 0.02 -8.12
C PRO A 68 20.78 1.10 -9.21
N GLY A 69 19.59 1.65 -9.45
CA GLY A 69 19.40 2.63 -10.52
C GLY A 69 17.97 3.15 -10.61
N SER A 70 17.57 3.56 -11.82
CA SER A 70 16.20 4.00 -12.05
C SER A 70 15.25 2.80 -12.17
N PRO A 71 14.12 2.79 -11.44
CA PRO A 71 13.15 1.71 -11.57
C PRO A 71 12.48 1.77 -12.96
N PRO A 72 11.95 0.64 -13.46
CA PRO A 72 11.32 0.54 -14.78
C PRO A 72 9.97 1.26 -14.91
N GLY A 73 9.41 1.78 -13.82
CA GLY A 73 8.17 2.55 -13.82
C GLY A 73 8.31 3.82 -13.00
N ASP A 74 7.40 4.77 -13.18
CA ASP A 74 7.39 6.02 -12.44
C ASP A 74 6.71 5.90 -11.07
N GLY A 75 6.97 6.88 -10.19
CA GLY A 75 6.44 6.89 -8.83
C GLY A 75 4.90 6.91 -8.77
N THR A 76 4.23 7.55 -9.73
CA THR A 76 2.76 7.66 -9.72
C THR A 76 2.09 6.32 -10.02
N ASN A 77 2.65 5.53 -10.93
CA ASN A 77 2.17 4.19 -11.23
C ASN A 77 2.43 3.20 -10.08
N TYR A 78 3.55 3.33 -9.36
CA TYR A 78 3.78 2.55 -8.14
C TYR A 78 2.82 2.91 -7.02
N LEU A 79 2.60 4.20 -6.78
CA LEU A 79 1.65 4.67 -5.77
C LEU A 79 0.22 4.21 -6.08
N GLY A 80 -0.20 4.29 -7.34
CA GLY A 80 -1.50 3.77 -7.79
C GLY A 80 -1.63 2.25 -7.59
N GLY A 81 -0.58 1.49 -7.91
CA GLY A 81 -0.57 0.03 -7.71
C GLY A 81 -0.62 -0.35 -6.22
N ILE A 82 0.11 0.36 -5.36
CA ILE A 82 0.07 0.17 -3.91
C ILE A 82 -1.32 0.56 -3.36
N GLY A 83 -1.88 1.67 -3.81
CA GLY A 83 -3.23 2.12 -3.44
C GLY A 83 -4.29 1.07 -3.73
N ASP A 84 -4.31 0.56 -4.97
CA ASP A 84 -5.23 -0.48 -5.42
C ASP A 84 -5.11 -1.77 -4.59
N VAL A 85 -3.88 -2.14 -4.20
CA VAL A 85 -3.61 -3.37 -3.46
C VAL A 85 -3.94 -3.25 -1.97
N LEU A 86 -3.68 -2.09 -1.34
CA LEU A 86 -3.82 -1.93 0.11
C LEU A 86 -5.19 -1.41 0.56
N GLN A 87 -6.03 -0.92 -0.35
CA GLN A 87 -7.41 -0.55 -0.02
C GLN A 87 -8.30 -1.78 0.27
N ALA A 88 -9.47 -1.58 0.86
CA ALA A 88 -10.45 -2.64 1.07
C ALA A 88 -11.02 -3.15 -0.27
N LYS A 89 -11.30 -4.46 -0.34
CA LYS A 89 -11.67 -5.16 -1.59
C LYS A 89 -13.18 -5.12 -1.84
N THR A 90 -13.90 -4.21 -1.21
CA THR A 90 -15.38 -4.12 -1.22
C THR A 90 -15.95 -3.75 -2.59
N ASN A 91 -15.15 -3.17 -3.49
CA ASN A 91 -15.55 -2.79 -4.85
C ASN A 91 -15.16 -3.83 -5.92
N THR A 92 -14.71 -5.03 -5.53
CA THR A 92 -14.19 -6.05 -6.46
C THR A 92 -15.26 -7.01 -7.00
N TYR A 93 -16.50 -6.54 -7.20
CA TYR A 93 -17.71 -7.35 -7.47
C TYR A 93 -17.62 -8.39 -8.61
N ASN A 94 -16.54 -8.44 -9.41
CA ASN A 94 -16.33 -9.41 -10.49
C ASN A 94 -14.90 -10.02 -10.53
N LEU A 95 -14.13 -9.95 -9.45
CA LEU A 95 -12.77 -10.52 -9.40
C LEU A 95 -12.74 -11.79 -8.54
N ASP A 96 -12.25 -12.88 -9.13
CA ASP A 96 -11.91 -14.08 -8.38
C ASP A 96 -10.58 -13.87 -7.65
N LEU A 97 -10.67 -13.63 -6.34
CA LEU A 97 -9.53 -13.42 -5.45
C LEU A 97 -9.14 -14.70 -4.69
N THR A 98 -9.69 -15.87 -5.04
CA THR A 98 -9.41 -17.13 -4.32
C THR A 98 -7.91 -17.47 -4.29
N TYR A 99 -7.16 -17.11 -5.34
CA TYR A 99 -5.71 -17.31 -5.42
C TYR A 99 -4.91 -16.57 -4.34
N LEU A 100 -5.49 -15.53 -3.72
CA LEU A 100 -4.86 -14.79 -2.63
C LEU A 100 -5.08 -15.46 -1.26
N GLY A 101 -5.99 -16.43 -1.15
CA GLY A 101 -6.35 -17.05 0.13
C GLY A 101 -6.73 -15.99 1.17
N GLU A 102 -6.16 -16.08 2.37
CA GLU A 102 -6.39 -15.12 3.47
C GLU A 102 -5.87 -13.70 3.17
N LEU A 103 -4.94 -13.54 2.22
CA LEU A 103 -4.38 -12.22 1.88
C LEU A 103 -5.41 -11.29 1.23
N ARG A 104 -6.52 -11.82 0.72
CA ARG A 104 -7.61 -11.02 0.13
C ARG A 104 -8.24 -10.06 1.15
N ASP A 105 -8.16 -10.39 2.44
CA ASP A 105 -8.79 -9.65 3.53
C ASP A 105 -7.86 -8.58 4.13
N VAL A 106 -6.58 -8.57 3.74
CA VAL A 106 -5.61 -7.56 4.21
C VAL A 106 -5.91 -6.21 3.57
N ALA A 107 -6.21 -5.19 4.38
CA ALA A 107 -6.35 -3.80 3.94
C ALA A 107 -5.81 -2.84 5.00
N LEU A 108 -5.38 -1.65 4.59
CA LEU A 108 -4.93 -0.59 5.51
C LEU A 108 -5.88 0.59 5.59
N PHE A 109 -6.68 0.80 4.54
CA PHE A 109 -7.68 1.85 4.42
C PHE A 109 -8.83 1.37 3.54
N VAL A 110 -9.98 2.04 3.59
CA VAL A 110 -11.18 1.62 2.85
C VAL A 110 -11.07 1.95 1.36
N ASN A 111 -10.51 3.12 1.03
CA ASN A 111 -10.51 3.65 -0.32
C ASN A 111 -9.25 4.51 -0.55
N ASP A 112 -8.59 4.36 -1.70
CA ASP A 112 -7.41 5.15 -2.06
C ASP A 112 -7.67 6.67 -2.15
N ARG A 113 -8.93 7.10 -2.29
CA ARG A 113 -9.36 8.50 -2.18
C ARG A 113 -9.06 9.14 -0.82
N GLN A 114 -8.78 8.35 0.21
CA GLN A 114 -8.34 8.83 1.53
C GLN A 114 -6.89 9.32 1.53
N ILE A 115 -6.10 9.01 0.49
CA ILE A 115 -4.71 9.44 0.38
C ILE A 115 -4.67 10.92 0.06
N SER A 116 -4.43 11.75 1.08
CA SER A 116 -4.40 13.21 0.96
C SER A 116 -2.98 13.79 1.01
N ARG A 117 -1.98 12.98 1.41
CA ARG A 117 -0.57 13.35 1.40
C ARG A 117 0.28 12.21 0.87
N ILE A 118 1.23 12.54 0.00
CA ILE A 118 2.12 11.55 -0.63
C ILE A 118 3.56 12.02 -0.46
N THR A 119 4.42 11.13 0.00
CA THR A 119 5.87 11.28 -0.10
C THR A 119 6.42 10.14 -0.94
N TYR A 120 7.19 10.47 -1.98
CA TYR A 120 7.88 9.50 -2.80
C TYR A 120 9.37 9.80 -2.80
N ARG A 121 10.20 8.80 -2.49
CA ARG A 121 11.66 8.92 -2.50
C ARG A 121 12.30 7.73 -3.18
N ARG A 122 13.51 7.96 -3.69
CA ARG A 122 14.40 6.93 -4.21
C ARG A 122 15.70 6.96 -3.45
N GLU A 123 16.20 5.78 -3.09
CA GLU A 123 17.47 5.61 -2.39
C GLU A 123 18.35 4.60 -3.17
N PRO A 124 19.66 4.84 -3.28
CA PRO A 124 20.57 3.84 -3.82
C PRO A 124 20.63 2.61 -2.91
N ALA A 125 20.62 1.42 -3.50
CA ALA A 125 20.89 0.15 -2.82
C ALA A 125 21.40 -0.89 -3.81
N GLU A 126 22.04 -1.96 -3.33
CA GLU A 126 22.53 -3.04 -4.22
C GLU A 126 21.38 -3.88 -4.81
N GLN A 127 20.30 -4.03 -4.05
CA GLN A 127 19.14 -4.84 -4.43
C GLN A 127 17.86 -4.01 -4.41
N TRP A 128 16.88 -4.43 -5.19
CA TRP A 128 15.56 -3.79 -5.20
C TRP A 128 14.78 -4.13 -3.93
N SER A 129 14.31 -3.09 -3.23
CA SER A 129 13.30 -3.19 -2.18
C SER A 129 12.46 -1.90 -2.14
N TYR A 130 11.40 -1.91 -1.36
CA TYR A 130 10.68 -0.68 -1.03
C TYR A 130 10.08 -0.74 0.36
N SER A 131 9.93 0.43 0.98
CA SER A 131 9.14 0.58 2.20
C SER A 131 7.89 1.40 1.96
N VAL A 132 6.81 1.00 2.62
CA VAL A 132 5.55 1.74 2.67
C VAL A 132 5.31 2.14 4.13
N ARG A 133 4.99 3.41 4.35
CA ARG A 133 4.40 3.90 5.61
C ARG A 133 3.06 4.53 5.32
N VAL A 134 2.04 4.13 6.09
CA VAL A 134 0.73 4.75 6.11
C VAL A 134 0.55 5.37 7.49
N SER A 135 0.16 6.64 7.54
CA SER A 135 -0.10 7.35 8.81
C SER A 135 -1.40 8.13 8.71
N LEU A 136 -2.09 8.31 9.83
CA LEU A 136 -3.27 9.17 9.90
C LEU A 136 -2.86 10.63 9.73
N VAL A 137 -3.56 11.37 8.87
CA VAL A 137 -3.37 12.81 8.76
C VAL A 137 -4.11 13.48 9.91
N HIS A 138 -3.36 13.92 10.91
CA HIS A 138 -3.91 14.81 11.92
C HIS A 138 -4.26 16.14 11.24
N GLN A 139 -5.55 16.46 11.24
CA GLN A 139 -6.02 17.81 10.92
C GLN A 139 -5.44 18.73 12.01
N PRO A 140 -4.72 19.81 11.67
CA PRO A 140 -4.41 20.81 12.67
C PRO A 140 -5.75 21.31 13.23
N SER A 141 -5.89 21.30 14.56
CA SER A 141 -7.03 21.94 15.24
C SER A 141 -7.16 23.33 14.63
N SER A 142 -8.30 23.62 13.99
CA SER A 142 -8.54 24.95 13.45
C SER A 142 -8.29 25.93 14.59
N ALA A 143 -7.25 26.76 14.45
CA ALA A 143 -7.02 27.84 15.38
C ALA A 143 -8.25 28.74 15.29
N THR A 144 -9.07 28.71 16.33
CA THR A 144 -10.12 29.69 16.53
C THR A 144 -9.47 31.04 16.62
N THR A 145 -9.77 31.91 15.65
CA THR A 145 -9.89 33.38 15.68
C THR A 145 -9.15 34.04 14.52
#